data_AF-A0A843L552-F1
#
_entry.id   AF-A0A843L552-F1
#
_cell.length_a   1.000
_cell.length_b   1.000
_cell.length_c   1.000
_cell.angle_alpha   90.00
_cell.angle_beta   90.00
_cell.angle_gamma   90.00
#
_symmetry.space_group_name_H-M   'P 1'
#
loop_
_entity.id
_entity.type
_entity.pdbx_description
1 polymer ?
#
loop_
_entity_poly.entity_id
_entity_poly.type
_entity_poly.pdbx_seq_one_letter_code
_entity_poly.pdbx_strand_id
1 'polypeptide(L)'
;MPDCGAGQTSIKAVLLVEDEEDHAEIIRRVFEEDGLNLPFHHVWCIDEALRWLETNKAAATPLVISNYNLPDGSVLDLARGASTPEEIGFPLIILTAAGSEKLTFRTLRSGPLDYVVKSSENLRLLPRMASHVIREWNLITERKYAESELKNFINDLNDASSRLEDVLDGISHDLDESISSIRYFSKIFKEKYAEKLGSPALEDLKKVSDSAEKADELLDRLFEYVVPIYFDSSMIDIYSNQLNMLENEGKVRASRKEPETV
;
A
#
# COMPACT_ATOMS: atom_id res chain seq x y z
N MET A 1 -21.10 4.59 18.55
CA MET A 1 -20.02 4.90 17.61
C MET A 1 -18.90 3.93 17.91
N PRO A 2 -18.51 3.03 16.99
CA PRO A 2 -17.39 2.16 17.21
C PRO A 2 -16.09 2.92 16.92
N ASP A 3 -15.14 2.68 17.81
CA ASP A 3 -13.79 3.21 17.87
C ASP A 3 -13.03 2.88 16.57
N CYS A 4 -12.78 3.90 15.75
CA CYS A 4 -11.94 3.81 14.55
C CYS A 4 -10.47 4.00 14.96
N GLY A 5 -9.95 3.06 15.75
CA GLY A 5 -8.54 2.95 16.11
C GLY A 5 -7.89 1.85 15.28
N ALA A 6 -7.76 2.05 13.96
CA ALA A 6 -6.92 1.20 13.13
C ALA A 6 -5.49 1.20 13.71
N GLY A 7 -4.90 0.02 13.86
CA GLY A 7 -3.70 -0.24 14.64
C GLY A 7 -2.57 0.76 14.40
N GLN A 8 -2.42 1.74 15.30
CA GLN A 8 -1.21 2.52 15.42
C GLN A 8 -0.11 1.58 15.89
N THR A 9 0.82 1.25 14.99
CA THR A 9 2.09 0.62 15.31
C THR A 9 2.96 1.62 16.07
N SER A 10 2.51 2.01 17.26
CA SER A 10 3.26 2.83 18.19
C SER A 10 4.41 1.99 18.73
N ILE A 11 5.61 2.56 18.71
CA ILE A 11 6.75 1.95 19.40
C ILE A 11 6.44 1.93 20.89
N LYS A 12 6.44 0.74 21.51
CA LYS A 12 6.07 0.56 22.94
C LYS A 12 7.17 0.01 23.82
N ALA A 13 8.37 -0.23 23.27
CA ALA A 13 9.51 -0.72 24.04
C ALA A 13 10.81 -0.36 23.34
N VAL A 14 11.90 -0.33 24.10
CA VAL A 14 13.27 -0.32 23.61
C VAL A 14 13.88 -1.69 23.90
N LEU A 15 14.42 -2.34 22.87
CA LEU A 15 15.19 -3.57 22.97
C LEU A 15 16.66 -3.25 22.68
N LEU A 16 17.50 -3.32 23.70
CA LEU A 16 18.94 -3.21 23.59
C LEU A 16 19.57 -4.61 23.42
N VAL A 17 20.40 -4.77 22.40
CA VAL A 17 21.21 -5.97 22.14
C VAL A 17 22.69 -5.59 22.30
N GLU A 18 23.26 -5.90 23.45
CA GLU A 18 24.62 -5.49 23.84
C GLU A 18 25.26 -6.59 24.68
N ASP A 19 26.46 -7.01 24.31
CA ASP A 19 27.19 -8.10 24.95
C ASP A 19 28.07 -7.64 26.13
N GLU A 20 28.34 -6.34 26.23
CA GLU A 20 29.11 -5.75 27.32
C GLU A 20 28.22 -5.07 28.37
N GLU A 21 28.26 -5.57 29.60
CA GLU A 21 27.41 -5.11 30.72
C GLU A 21 27.62 -3.61 31.03
N ASP A 22 28.86 -3.13 31.03
CA ASP A 22 29.19 -1.72 31.29
C ASP A 22 28.55 -0.79 30.25
N HIS A 23 28.55 -1.19 28.97
CA HIS A 23 27.91 -0.43 27.90
C HIS A 23 26.39 -0.46 28.03
N ALA A 24 25.81 -1.62 28.33
CA ALA A 24 24.38 -1.75 28.52
C ALA A 24 23.88 -0.88 29.68
N GLU A 25 24.62 -0.84 30.78
CA GLU A 25 24.31 -0.03 31.95
C GLU A 25 24.37 1.47 31.66
N ILE A 26 25.37 1.92 30.90
CA ILE A 26 25.48 3.32 30.47
C ILE A 26 24.26 3.71 29.61
N ILE A 27 23.91 2.89 28.63
CA ILE A 27 22.78 3.16 27.74
C ILE A 27 21.48 3.19 28.53
N ARG A 28 21.25 2.18 29.39
CA ARG A 28 20.06 2.10 30.24
C ARG A 28 19.86 3.37 31.06
N ARG A 29 20.91 3.84 31.76
CA ARG A 29 20.84 5.08 32.57
C ARG A 29 20.48 6.30 31.73
N VAL A 30 21.09 6.44 30.57
CA VAL A 30 20.81 7.57 29.69
C VAL A 30 19.36 7.57 29.20
N PHE A 31 18.77 6.40 28.93
CA PHE A 31 17.34 6.28 28.59
C PHE A 31 16.41 6.55 29.78
N GLU A 32 16.80 6.13 30.98
CA GLU A 32 16.06 6.41 32.23
C GLU A 32 16.05 7.91 32.57
N GLU A 33 17.12 8.64 32.25
CA GLU A 33 17.26 10.08 32.52
C GLU A 33 16.52 10.98 31.50
N ASP A 34 16.37 10.54 30.25
CA ASP A 34 15.79 11.36 29.16
C ASP A 34 14.25 11.44 29.22
N GLY A 35 13.59 10.55 29.99
CA GLY A 35 12.14 10.56 30.17
C GLY A 35 11.34 9.91 29.03
N LEU A 36 12.01 9.19 28.13
CA LEU A 36 11.38 8.29 27.16
C LEU A 36 10.77 7.12 27.95
N ASN A 37 9.53 7.29 28.43
CA ASN A 37 8.78 6.33 29.28
C ASN A 37 8.38 5.05 28.54
N LEU A 38 9.35 4.37 27.92
CA LEU A 38 9.20 3.10 27.26
C LEU A 38 9.85 2.00 28.12
N PRO A 39 9.21 0.84 28.28
CA PRO A 39 9.85 -0.37 28.77
C PRO A 39 11.19 -0.61 28.08
N PHE A 40 12.25 -0.75 28.87
CA PHE A 40 13.61 -1.00 28.41
C PHE A 40 13.97 -2.46 28.68
N HIS A 41 14.33 -3.19 27.63
CA HIS A 41 14.71 -4.59 27.69
C HIS A 41 16.13 -4.75 27.16
N HIS A 42 16.96 -5.50 27.86
CA HIS A 42 18.33 -5.80 27.45
C HIS A 42 18.49 -7.31 27.24
N VAL A 43 19.19 -7.66 26.17
CA VAL A 43 19.58 -9.01 25.78
C VAL A 43 21.04 -9.02 25.32
N TRP A 44 21.69 -10.17 25.38
CA TRP A 44 23.14 -10.27 25.23
C TRP A 44 23.58 -10.68 23.82
N CYS A 45 22.66 -11.23 23.02
CA CYS A 45 22.97 -11.81 21.73
C CYS A 45 21.79 -11.76 20.76
N ILE A 46 22.05 -12.11 19.50
CA ILE A 46 21.07 -12.09 18.41
C ILE A 46 19.96 -13.12 18.65
N ASP A 47 20.31 -14.33 19.09
CA ASP A 47 19.34 -15.39 19.36
C ASP A 47 18.31 -14.98 20.44
N GLU A 48 18.76 -14.32 21.51
CA GLU A 48 17.87 -13.78 22.55
C GLU A 48 16.99 -12.65 22.01
N ALA A 49 17.55 -11.74 21.20
CA ALA A 49 16.80 -10.67 20.58
C ALA A 49 15.69 -11.21 19.66
N LEU A 50 15.99 -12.23 18.85
CA LEU A 50 15.01 -12.88 17.98
C LEU A 50 13.88 -13.55 18.78
N ARG A 51 14.20 -14.26 19.87
CA ARG A 51 13.20 -14.86 20.75
C ARG A 51 12.31 -13.81 21.41
N TRP A 52 12.90 -12.70 21.84
CA TRP A 52 12.16 -11.59 22.43
C TRP A 52 11.21 -10.96 21.39
N LEU A 53 11.71 -10.70 20.17
CA LEU A 53 10.91 -10.13 19.07
C LEU A 53 9.75 -11.05 18.68
N GLU A 54 9.97 -12.36 18.62
CA GLU A 54 8.94 -13.34 18.29
C GLU A 54 7.87 -13.42 19.38
N THR A 55 8.27 -13.47 20.64
CA THR A 55 7.37 -13.54 21.79
C THR A 55 6.49 -12.27 21.90
N ASN A 56 7.03 -11.11 21.55
CA ASN A 56 6.36 -9.81 21.71
C ASN A 56 5.72 -9.26 20.43
N LYS A 57 5.81 -10.00 19.32
CA LYS A 57 5.36 -9.56 17.98
C LYS A 57 3.91 -9.06 17.95
N ALA A 58 3.02 -9.66 18.73
CA ALA A 58 1.60 -9.31 18.76
C ALA A 58 1.27 -8.09 19.63
N ALA A 59 2.16 -7.73 20.57
CA ALA A 59 1.89 -6.67 21.55
C ALA A 59 2.28 -5.28 21.02
N ALA A 60 3.45 -5.18 20.37
CA ALA A 60 3.95 -3.96 19.75
C ALA A 60 5.27 -4.16 18.99
N THR A 61 5.58 -3.20 18.13
CA THR A 61 6.90 -3.03 17.52
C THR A 61 7.85 -2.36 18.52
N PRO A 62 9.04 -2.93 18.81
CA PRO A 62 10.06 -2.26 19.62
C PRO A 62 10.93 -1.34 18.75
N LEU A 63 11.59 -0.37 19.39
CA LEU A 63 12.84 0.18 18.86
C LEU A 63 13.96 -0.77 19.21
N VAL A 64 14.70 -1.25 18.22
CA VAL A 64 15.87 -2.10 18.45
C VAL A 64 17.12 -1.24 18.40
N ILE A 65 17.97 -1.36 19.41
CA ILE A 65 19.30 -0.74 19.48
C ILE A 65 20.29 -1.88 19.65
N SER A 66 21.29 -2.01 18.80
CA SER A 66 22.15 -3.19 18.80
C SER A 66 23.60 -2.87 18.50
N ASN A 67 24.51 -3.50 19.24
CA ASN A 67 25.93 -3.55 18.88
C ASN A 67 26.11 -4.22 17.52
N TYR A 68 26.98 -3.68 16.66
CA TYR A 68 27.21 -4.20 15.32
C TYR A 68 27.76 -5.63 15.34
N ASN A 69 28.74 -5.89 16.21
CA ASN A 69 29.32 -7.21 16.42
C ASN A 69 28.79 -7.77 17.74
N LEU A 70 28.25 -8.96 17.71
CA LEU A 70 27.74 -9.70 18.86
C LEU A 70 28.42 -11.08 18.92
N PRO A 71 28.38 -11.78 20.07
CA PRO A 71 29.05 -13.07 20.26
C PRO A 71 28.60 -14.16 19.27
N ASP A 72 27.36 -14.07 18.78
CA ASP A 72 26.71 -15.05 17.91
C ASP A 72 26.52 -14.56 16.46
N GLY A 73 27.06 -13.38 16.10
CA GLY A 73 27.00 -12.88 14.73
C GLY A 73 27.09 -11.36 14.62
N SER A 74 26.58 -10.82 13.52
CA SER A 74 26.46 -9.39 13.27
C SER A 74 25.01 -8.94 13.38
N VAL A 75 24.77 -7.66 13.70
CA VAL A 75 23.42 -7.09 13.68
C VAL A 75 22.69 -7.26 12.33
N LEU A 76 23.43 -7.47 11.24
CA LEU A 76 22.84 -7.74 9.91
C LEU A 76 22.10 -9.08 9.86
N ASP A 77 22.45 -10.02 10.74
CA ASP A 77 21.75 -11.30 10.89
C ASP A 77 20.38 -11.10 11.55
N LEU A 78 20.20 -10.06 12.39
CA LEU A 78 18.88 -9.63 12.86
C LEU A 78 18.03 -9.05 11.73
N ALA A 79 18.67 -8.36 10.78
CA ALA A 79 18.01 -7.83 9.59
C ALA A 79 17.66 -8.91 8.55
N ARG A 80 18.19 -10.15 8.67
CA ARG A 80 17.91 -11.28 7.76
C ARG A 80 18.10 -10.94 6.27
N GLY A 81 19.10 -10.10 5.94
CA GLY A 81 19.36 -9.66 4.57
C GLY A 81 18.48 -8.50 4.08
N ALA A 82 17.58 -7.99 4.91
CA ALA A 82 16.83 -6.76 4.62
C ALA A 82 17.78 -5.56 4.53
N SER A 83 17.52 -4.70 3.56
CA SER A 83 18.30 -3.47 3.32
C SER A 83 17.58 -2.23 3.84
N THR A 84 16.31 -2.37 4.23
CA THR A 84 15.48 -1.28 4.73
C THR A 84 14.75 -1.67 6.02
N PRO A 85 14.51 -0.73 6.94
CA PRO A 85 13.78 -1.01 8.19
C PRO A 85 12.37 -1.54 7.95
N GLU A 86 11.76 -1.14 6.84
CA GLU A 86 10.45 -1.62 6.44
C GLU A 86 10.43 -3.10 6.08
N GLU A 87 11.52 -3.62 5.51
CA GLU A 87 11.72 -5.05 5.28
C GLU A 87 12.03 -5.79 6.59
N ILE A 88 12.69 -5.11 7.54
CA ILE A 88 13.01 -5.66 8.88
C ILE A 88 11.75 -5.73 9.76
N GLY A 89 10.84 -4.76 9.64
CA GLY A 89 9.58 -4.68 10.40
C GLY A 89 9.68 -3.94 11.74
N PHE A 90 10.83 -3.35 12.05
CA PHE A 90 11.04 -2.50 13.23
C PHE A 90 12.15 -1.45 12.97
N PRO A 91 12.12 -0.30 13.67
CA PRO A 91 13.21 0.67 13.62
C PRO A 91 14.46 0.12 14.32
N LEU A 92 15.63 0.35 13.72
CA LEU A 92 16.90 -0.22 14.17
C LEU A 92 18.00 0.84 14.26
N ILE A 93 18.62 0.97 15.43
CA ILE A 93 19.83 1.76 15.64
C ILE A 93 21.01 0.81 15.83
N ILE A 94 22.05 0.99 15.04
CA ILE A 94 23.26 0.16 15.07
C ILE A 94 24.38 0.94 15.76
N LEU A 95 24.88 0.38 16.86
CA LEU A 95 26.01 0.92 17.60
C LEU A 95 27.31 0.30 17.08
N THR A 96 28.33 1.11 16.78
CA THR A 96 29.64 0.65 16.28
C THR A 96 30.80 1.21 17.09
N ALA A 97 31.88 0.44 17.28
CA ALA A 97 33.07 0.89 18.00
C ALA A 97 33.79 2.04 17.28
N ALA A 98 34.49 2.89 18.04
CA ALA A 98 35.34 3.93 17.48
C ALA A 98 36.51 3.33 16.66
N GLY A 99 36.78 3.87 15.47
CA GLY A 99 37.89 3.41 14.62
C GLY A 99 37.57 2.30 13.61
N SER A 100 36.33 1.77 13.59
CA SER A 100 35.79 0.95 12.48
C SER A 100 35.34 1.80 11.27
N GLU A 101 35.83 3.05 11.22
CA GLU A 101 35.38 4.19 10.40
C GLU A 101 35.29 3.94 8.89
N LYS A 102 35.95 2.90 8.38
CA LYS A 102 35.89 2.52 6.96
C LYS A 102 34.48 2.11 6.52
N LEU A 103 33.58 1.78 7.44
CA LEU A 103 32.16 1.51 7.17
C LEU A 103 31.22 2.68 7.54
N THR A 104 31.76 3.83 7.96
CA THR A 104 31.02 4.88 8.69
C THR A 104 30.78 6.14 7.85
N PHE A 105 30.75 6.00 6.52
CA PHE A 105 30.38 7.08 5.59
C PHE A 105 28.97 6.91 4.98
N ARG A 106 28.07 6.24 5.72
CA ARG A 106 26.62 6.40 5.53
C ARG A 106 25.96 7.10 6.70
N THR A 107 26.70 7.97 7.38
CA THR A 107 26.13 9.06 8.18
C THR A 107 25.22 9.87 7.25
N LEU A 108 23.91 9.91 7.57
CA LEU A 108 22.90 10.75 6.92
C LEU A 108 22.49 10.34 5.48
N ARG A 109 22.25 9.05 5.21
CA ARG A 109 21.33 8.66 4.13
C ARG A 109 20.03 8.13 4.72
N SER A 110 19.20 9.07 5.17
CA SER A 110 17.73 9.03 5.11
C SER A 110 17.11 7.62 5.12
N GLY A 111 16.97 7.04 6.32
CA GLY A 111 16.19 5.83 6.58
C GLY A 111 16.28 5.40 8.07
N PRO A 112 15.30 4.67 8.63
CA PRO A 112 15.27 4.22 10.05
C PRO A 112 16.35 3.20 10.49
N LEU A 113 17.44 3.06 9.72
CA LEU A 113 18.66 2.31 10.03
C LEU A 113 19.74 3.35 10.34
N ASP A 114 19.87 3.74 11.60
CA ASP A 114 20.82 4.79 12.01
C ASP A 114 22.09 4.15 12.60
N TYR A 115 23.26 4.52 12.08
CA TYR A 115 24.55 4.07 12.60
C TYR A 115 25.10 5.10 13.58
N VAL A 116 25.41 4.66 14.80
CA VAL A 116 25.90 5.51 15.88
C VAL A 116 27.24 4.98 16.36
N VAL A 117 28.26 5.82 16.35
CA VAL A 117 29.56 5.48 16.94
C VAL A 117 29.43 5.48 18.46
N LYS A 118 29.87 4.41 19.13
CA LYS A 118 29.96 4.24 20.58
C LYS A 118 31.02 5.18 21.17
N SER A 119 30.68 6.47 21.24
CA SER A 119 31.43 7.48 21.98
C SER A 119 30.59 7.93 23.17
N SER A 120 31.23 8.34 24.26
CA SER A 120 30.50 8.84 25.44
C SER A 120 29.60 10.03 25.11
N GLU A 121 29.95 10.83 24.10
CA GLU A 121 29.12 11.93 23.61
C GLU A 121 27.88 11.44 22.88
N ASN A 122 28.03 10.50 21.94
CA ASN A 122 26.91 9.98 21.17
C ASN A 122 25.94 9.15 22.02
N LEU A 123 26.46 8.37 22.97
CA LEU A 123 25.62 7.60 23.89
C LEU A 123 24.71 8.51 24.71
N ARG A 124 25.18 9.70 25.13
CA ARG A 124 24.35 10.70 25.81
C ARG A 124 23.24 11.28 24.93
N LEU A 125 23.44 11.30 23.61
CA LEU A 125 22.44 11.79 22.64
C LEU A 125 21.50 10.69 22.14
N LEU A 126 21.76 9.44 22.50
CA LEU A 126 21.07 8.26 21.97
C LEU A 126 19.55 8.28 22.19
N PRO A 127 18.98 8.75 23.31
CA PRO A 127 17.53 8.86 23.48
C PRO A 127 16.87 9.88 22.54
N ARG A 128 17.57 10.99 22.28
CA ARG A 128 17.12 11.99 21.30
C ARG A 128 17.16 11.42 19.88
N MET A 129 18.19 10.64 19.55
CA MET A 129 18.29 9.93 18.27
C MET A 129 17.19 8.87 18.15
N ALA A 130 16.93 8.11 19.21
CA ALA A 130 15.83 7.16 19.31
C ALA A 130 14.48 7.83 19.06
N SER A 131 14.21 8.98 19.69
CA SER A 131 12.98 9.75 19.47
C SER A 131 12.82 10.17 18.00
N HIS A 132 13.92 10.54 17.34
CA HIS A 132 13.92 10.88 15.92
C HIS A 132 13.58 9.65 15.06
N VAL A 133 14.26 8.53 15.29
CA VAL A 133 14.04 7.28 14.55
C VAL A 133 12.60 6.75 14.74
N ILE A 134 12.07 6.82 15.97
CA ILE A 134 10.67 6.44 16.27
C ILE A 134 9.69 7.31 15.47
N ARG A 135 9.93 8.62 15.41
CA ARG A 135 9.07 9.53 14.65
C ARG A 135 9.09 9.21 13.15
N GLU A 136 10.27 9.02 12.57
CA GLU A 136 10.40 8.65 11.16
C GLU A 136 9.73 7.30 10.85
N TRP A 137 9.90 6.32 11.75
CA TRP A 137 9.23 5.03 11.64
C TRP A 137 7.71 5.17 11.63
N ASN A 138 7.15 5.97 12.54
CA ASN A 138 5.70 6.19 12.59
C ASN A 138 5.19 6.83 11.30
N LEU A 139 5.89 7.86 10.79
CA LEU A 139 5.54 8.52 9.53
C LEU A 139 5.56 7.56 8.33
N ILE A 140 6.60 6.73 8.21
CA ILE A 140 6.70 5.72 7.14
C ILE A 140 5.56 4.71 7.25
N THR A 141 5.29 4.24 8.46
CA THR A 141 4.27 3.22 8.72
C THR A 141 2.86 3.76 8.46
N GLU A 142 2.54 4.96 8.94
CA GLU A 142 1.27 5.64 8.69
C GLU A 142 1.05 5.89 7.20
N ARG A 143 2.08 6.36 6.48
CA ARG A 143 2.00 6.57 5.04
C ARG A 143 1.68 5.27 4.32
N LYS A 144 2.35 4.17 4.67
CA LYS A 144 2.10 2.85 4.06
C LYS A 144 0.69 2.34 4.32
N TYR A 145 0.18 2.51 5.55
CA TYR A 145 -1.20 2.15 5.85
C TYR A 145 -2.18 2.97 5.00
N ALA A 146 -1.99 4.28 4.91
CA ALA A 146 -2.84 5.14 4.08
C ALA A 146 -2.77 4.78 2.59
N GLU A 147 -1.58 4.48 2.06
CA GLU A 147 -1.39 4.02 0.67
C GLU A 147 -2.08 2.67 0.42
N SER A 148 -2.00 1.72 1.36
CA SER A 148 -2.67 0.43 1.25
C SER A 148 -4.19 0.58 1.28
N GLU A 149 -4.73 1.40 2.18
CA GLU A 149 -6.16 1.67 2.27
C GLU A 149 -6.68 2.33 0.99
N LEU A 150 -5.94 3.31 0.46
CA LEU A 150 -6.29 3.94 -0.81
C LEU A 150 -6.29 2.94 -1.97
N LYS A 151 -5.30 2.03 -2.01
CA LYS A 151 -5.22 0.97 -3.02
C LYS A 151 -6.42 0.02 -2.93
N ASN A 152 -6.82 -0.36 -1.72
CA ASN A 152 -8.01 -1.18 -1.50
C ASN A 152 -9.28 -0.46 -1.98
N PHE A 153 -9.43 0.82 -1.63
CA PHE A 153 -10.57 1.62 -2.05
C PHE A 153 -10.66 1.77 -3.58
N ILE A 154 -9.53 1.95 -4.27
CA ILE A 154 -9.46 1.98 -5.73
C ILE A 154 -9.91 0.65 -6.32
N ASN A 155 -9.47 -0.48 -5.76
CA ASN A 155 -9.90 -1.80 -6.21
C ASN A 155 -11.42 -2.00 -6.02
N ASP A 156 -11.95 -1.62 -4.85
CA ASP A 156 -13.38 -1.71 -4.56
C ASP A 156 -14.22 -0.85 -5.52
N LEU A 157 -13.73 0.35 -5.86
CA LEU A 157 -14.37 1.22 -6.85
C LEU A 157 -14.35 0.60 -8.25
N ASN A 158 -13.22 0.01 -8.66
CA ASN A 158 -13.10 -0.66 -9.95
C ASN A 158 -14.05 -1.87 -10.04
N ASP A 159 -14.13 -2.68 -8.97
CA ASP A 159 -15.05 -3.81 -8.89
C ASP A 159 -16.51 -3.35 -8.96
N ALA A 160 -16.86 -2.27 -8.27
CA ALA A 160 -18.20 -1.69 -8.32
C ALA A 160 -18.53 -1.13 -9.71
N SER A 161 -17.56 -0.50 -10.39
CA SER A 161 -17.71 0.01 -11.75
C SER A 161 -17.96 -1.13 -12.74
N SER A 162 -17.14 -2.19 -12.69
CA SER A 162 -17.29 -3.36 -13.57
C SER A 162 -18.65 -4.04 -13.40
N ARG A 163 -19.17 -4.14 -12.17
CA ARG A 163 -20.53 -4.67 -11.95
C ARG A 163 -21.62 -3.81 -12.57
N LEU A 164 -21.42 -2.49 -12.63
CA LEU A 164 -22.37 -1.60 -13.29
C LEU A 164 -22.32 -1.77 -14.81
N GLU A 165 -21.12 -1.96 -15.38
CA GLU A 165 -20.94 -2.27 -16.81
C GLU A 165 -21.73 -3.52 -17.21
N ASP A 166 -21.58 -4.62 -16.47
CA ASP A 166 -22.29 -5.87 -16.74
C ASP A 166 -23.83 -5.69 -16.73
N VAL A 167 -24.34 -4.87 -15.79
CA VAL A 167 -25.78 -4.59 -15.69
C VAL A 167 -26.25 -3.71 -16.84
N LEU A 168 -25.46 -2.69 -17.20
CA LEU A 168 -25.79 -1.80 -18.30
C LEU A 168 -25.82 -2.58 -19.61
N ASP A 169 -24.76 -3.32 -19.94
CA ASP A 169 -24.68 -4.14 -21.16
C ASP A 169 -25.87 -5.11 -21.29
N GLY A 170 -26.30 -5.72 -20.17
CA GLY A 170 -27.49 -6.58 -20.15
C GLY A 170 -28.80 -5.85 -20.44
N ILE A 171 -29.08 -4.74 -19.74
CA ILE A 171 -30.30 -3.92 -19.95
C ILE A 171 -30.36 -3.42 -21.40
N SER A 172 -29.21 -3.01 -21.89
CA SER A 172 -28.98 -2.47 -23.20
C SER A 172 -29.31 -3.46 -24.31
N HIS A 173 -28.77 -4.66 -24.21
CA HIS A 173 -29.11 -5.75 -25.12
C HIS A 173 -30.62 -6.03 -25.13
N ASP A 174 -31.24 -6.15 -23.95
CA ASP A 174 -32.67 -6.44 -23.82
C ASP A 174 -33.57 -5.34 -24.43
N LEU A 175 -33.17 -4.07 -24.26
CA LEU A 175 -33.91 -2.93 -24.81
C LEU A 175 -33.76 -2.82 -26.33
N ASP A 176 -32.56 -3.03 -26.86
CA ASP A 176 -32.29 -3.03 -28.30
C ASP A 176 -33.12 -4.11 -29.01
N GLU A 177 -33.20 -5.31 -28.42
CA GLU A 177 -34.03 -6.40 -28.94
C GLU A 177 -35.53 -6.04 -28.92
N SER A 178 -35.99 -5.42 -27.83
CA SER A 178 -37.39 -5.01 -27.66
C SER A 178 -37.79 -3.91 -28.66
N ILE A 179 -36.95 -2.88 -28.82
CA ILE A 179 -37.17 -1.77 -29.78
C ILE A 179 -37.11 -2.29 -31.21
N SER A 180 -36.12 -3.12 -31.52
CA SER A 180 -35.99 -3.77 -32.83
C SER A 180 -37.23 -4.58 -33.19
N SER A 181 -37.77 -5.33 -32.23
CA SER A 181 -39.01 -6.10 -32.39
C SER A 181 -40.22 -5.21 -32.66
N ILE A 182 -40.41 -4.14 -31.88
CA ILE A 182 -41.51 -3.16 -32.07
C ILE A 182 -41.42 -2.54 -33.47
N ARG A 183 -40.21 -2.13 -33.89
CA ARG A 183 -39.97 -1.52 -35.20
C ARG A 183 -40.25 -2.50 -36.33
N TYR A 184 -39.75 -3.73 -36.23
CA TYR A 184 -39.97 -4.77 -37.22
C TYR A 184 -41.46 -5.08 -37.41
N PHE A 185 -42.20 -5.33 -36.32
CA PHE A 185 -43.62 -5.64 -36.41
C PHE A 185 -44.44 -4.44 -36.87
N SER A 186 -44.13 -3.22 -36.43
CA SER A 186 -44.80 -2.00 -36.90
C SER A 186 -44.64 -1.82 -38.41
N LYS A 187 -43.42 -2.06 -38.92
CA LYS A 187 -43.12 -2.00 -40.36
C LYS A 187 -43.89 -3.08 -41.15
N ILE A 188 -43.83 -4.33 -40.72
CA ILE A 188 -44.53 -5.44 -41.39
C ILE A 188 -46.05 -5.27 -41.37
N PHE A 189 -46.62 -4.80 -40.25
CA PHE A 189 -48.05 -4.51 -40.16
C PHE A 189 -48.48 -3.45 -41.17
N LYS A 190 -47.72 -2.35 -41.25
CA LYS A 190 -47.95 -1.28 -42.21
C LYS A 190 -47.86 -1.82 -43.65
N GLU A 191 -46.79 -2.55 -44.00
CA GLU A 191 -46.58 -3.05 -45.35
C GLU A 191 -47.63 -4.08 -45.80
N LYS A 192 -48.00 -5.02 -44.92
CA LYS A 192 -48.91 -6.12 -45.29
C LYS A 192 -50.39 -5.79 -45.17
N TYR A 193 -50.77 -4.85 -44.29
CA TYR A 193 -52.16 -4.60 -43.95
C TYR A 193 -52.62 -3.15 -44.23
N ALA A 194 -51.79 -2.31 -44.88
CA ALA A 194 -52.14 -0.91 -45.15
C ALA A 194 -53.50 -0.72 -45.82
N GLU A 195 -53.87 -1.56 -46.80
CA GLU A 195 -55.16 -1.43 -47.50
C GLU A 195 -56.36 -1.79 -46.63
N LYS A 196 -56.15 -2.61 -45.59
CA LYS A 196 -57.19 -3.04 -44.63
C LYS A 196 -57.27 -2.14 -43.40
N LEU A 197 -56.18 -1.44 -43.10
CA LEU A 197 -56.06 -0.50 -42.00
C LEU A 197 -56.50 0.88 -42.50
N GLY A 198 -57.60 1.42 -41.96
CA GLY A 198 -58.01 2.78 -42.27
C GLY A 198 -56.96 3.83 -41.88
N SER A 199 -57.09 5.06 -42.39
CA SER A 199 -56.15 6.17 -42.12
C SER A 199 -55.80 6.38 -40.64
N PRO A 200 -56.75 6.31 -39.68
CA PRO A 200 -56.41 6.50 -38.26
C PRO A 200 -55.45 5.44 -37.71
N ALA A 201 -55.63 4.17 -38.09
CA ALA A 201 -54.79 3.07 -37.61
C ALA A 201 -53.36 3.15 -38.20
N LEU A 202 -53.23 3.63 -39.44
CA LEU A 202 -51.94 3.89 -40.06
C LEU A 202 -51.19 5.06 -39.39
N GLU A 203 -51.92 6.07 -38.93
CA GLU A 203 -51.35 7.20 -38.18
C GLU A 203 -50.84 6.74 -36.80
N ASP A 204 -51.60 5.89 -36.09
CA ASP A 204 -51.18 5.35 -34.80
C ASP A 204 -49.98 4.40 -34.93
N LEU A 205 -49.93 3.55 -35.97
CA LEU A 205 -48.74 2.73 -36.27
C LEU A 205 -47.50 3.60 -36.57
N LYS A 206 -47.69 4.74 -37.24
CA LYS A 206 -46.59 5.70 -37.44
C LYS A 206 -46.10 6.26 -36.11
N LYS A 207 -47.00 6.66 -35.20
CA LYS A 207 -46.62 7.12 -33.86
C LYS A 207 -45.85 6.06 -33.07
N VAL A 208 -46.23 4.79 -33.16
CA VAL A 208 -45.50 3.68 -32.53
C VAL A 208 -44.08 3.54 -33.11
N SER A 209 -43.95 3.58 -34.44
CA SER A 209 -42.64 3.54 -35.11
C SER A 209 -41.75 4.74 -34.72
N ASP A 210 -42.29 5.96 -34.78
CA ASP A 210 -41.58 7.19 -34.44
C ASP A 210 -41.16 7.18 -32.94
N SER A 211 -41.98 6.58 -32.07
CA SER A 211 -41.65 6.43 -30.64
C SER A 211 -40.55 5.40 -30.40
N ALA A 212 -40.54 4.30 -31.15
CA ALA A 212 -39.49 3.28 -31.07
C ALA A 212 -38.15 3.83 -31.59
N GLU A 213 -38.16 4.58 -32.70
CA GLU A 213 -36.98 5.27 -33.23
C GLU A 213 -36.41 6.29 -32.24
N LYS A 214 -37.29 7.05 -31.59
CA LYS A 214 -36.87 7.98 -30.54
C LYS A 214 -36.30 7.26 -29.29
N ALA A 215 -36.78 6.07 -28.97
CA ALA A 215 -36.23 5.27 -27.88
C ALA A 215 -34.82 4.74 -28.22
N ASP A 216 -34.62 4.31 -29.48
CA ASP A 216 -33.32 3.91 -30.06
C ASP A 216 -32.30 5.06 -29.92
N GLU A 217 -32.65 6.26 -30.38
CA GLU A 217 -31.79 7.45 -30.27
C GLU A 217 -31.46 7.84 -28.82
N LEU A 218 -32.40 7.64 -27.90
CA LEU A 218 -32.18 7.94 -26.48
C LEU A 218 -31.26 6.91 -25.82
N LEU A 219 -31.36 5.64 -26.22
CA LEU A 219 -30.44 4.59 -25.80
C LEU A 219 -29.03 4.89 -26.30
N ASP A 220 -28.86 5.12 -27.60
CA ASP A 220 -27.57 5.51 -28.20
C ASP A 220 -26.91 6.68 -27.46
N ARG A 221 -27.69 7.72 -27.15
CA ARG A 221 -27.20 8.88 -26.39
C ARG A 221 -26.87 8.57 -24.93
N LEU A 222 -27.61 7.68 -24.30
CA LEU A 222 -27.32 7.23 -22.94
C LEU A 222 -25.98 6.49 -22.91
N PHE A 223 -25.73 5.62 -23.88
CA PHE A 223 -24.41 4.99 -24.03
C PHE A 223 -23.37 6.04 -24.32
N GLU A 224 -23.55 6.96 -25.26
CA GLU A 224 -22.56 7.98 -25.56
C GLU A 224 -22.22 8.88 -24.37
N TYR A 225 -23.08 8.99 -23.35
CA TYR A 225 -22.79 9.72 -22.11
C TYR A 225 -22.16 8.87 -21.02
N VAL A 226 -22.59 7.62 -20.91
CA VAL A 226 -22.05 6.69 -19.94
C VAL A 226 -20.67 6.26 -20.44
N VAL A 227 -20.55 5.75 -21.66
CA VAL A 227 -19.34 5.19 -22.30
C VAL A 227 -18.05 6.06 -22.18
N PRO A 228 -18.02 7.39 -22.34
CA PRO A 228 -16.80 8.19 -22.17
C PRO A 228 -16.33 8.36 -20.72
N ILE A 229 -17.18 8.10 -19.72
CA ILE A 229 -16.73 7.94 -18.32
C ILE A 229 -15.97 6.59 -18.15
N TYR A 230 -16.07 5.68 -19.13
CA TYR A 230 -15.65 4.28 -19.06
C TYR A 230 -14.57 3.90 -20.09
N PHE A 231 -14.33 4.71 -21.13
CA PHE A 231 -13.29 4.42 -22.15
C PHE A 231 -11.86 4.86 -21.77
N ASP A 232 -11.68 5.50 -20.61
CA ASP A 232 -10.33 5.68 -20.04
C ASP A 232 -9.81 4.42 -19.33
N SER A 233 -10.48 3.27 -19.51
CA SER A 233 -9.94 1.97 -19.12
C SER A 233 -8.63 1.64 -19.87
N SER A 234 -8.41 2.26 -21.04
CA SER A 234 -7.11 2.22 -21.71
C SER A 234 -6.02 3.06 -21.01
N MET A 235 -6.38 4.07 -20.21
CA MET A 235 -5.44 4.72 -19.27
C MET A 235 -5.26 3.92 -17.99
N ILE A 236 -6.24 3.15 -17.52
CA ILE A 236 -6.07 2.25 -16.37
C ILE A 236 -5.05 1.15 -16.70
N ASP A 237 -5.05 0.61 -17.92
CA ASP A 237 -4.00 -0.31 -18.39
C ASP A 237 -2.63 0.38 -18.55
N ILE A 238 -2.59 1.66 -18.94
CA ILE A 238 -1.34 2.41 -19.03
C ILE A 238 -0.77 2.70 -17.63
N TYR A 239 -1.60 3.07 -16.65
CA TYR A 239 -1.16 3.36 -15.28
C TYR A 239 -0.84 2.09 -14.49
N SER A 240 -1.60 1.01 -14.64
CA SER A 240 -1.30 -0.29 -14.00
C SER A 240 -0.04 -0.93 -14.59
N ASN A 241 0.20 -0.82 -15.91
CA ASN A 241 1.47 -1.23 -16.51
C ASN A 241 2.63 -0.31 -16.11
N GLN A 242 2.43 1.00 -16.00
CA GLN A 242 3.48 1.92 -15.51
C GLN A 242 3.83 1.67 -14.03
N LEU A 243 2.86 1.38 -13.17
CA LEU A 243 3.08 1.02 -11.77
C LEU A 243 3.81 -0.33 -11.64
N ASN A 244 3.41 -1.34 -12.42
CA ASN A 244 4.10 -2.63 -12.45
C ASN A 244 5.51 -2.54 -13.06
N MET A 245 5.72 -1.66 -14.05
CA MET A 245 7.05 -1.37 -14.61
C MET A 245 7.96 -0.69 -13.58
N LEU A 246 7.44 0.26 -12.79
CA LEU A 246 8.20 0.93 -11.72
C LEU A 246 8.51 0.00 -10.53
N GLU A 247 7.58 -0.87 -10.14
CA GLU A 247 7.84 -1.90 -9.12
C GLU A 247 8.87 -2.95 -9.60
N ASN A 248 8.81 -3.35 -10.86
CA ASN A 248 9.78 -4.28 -11.44
C ASN A 248 11.15 -3.64 -11.70
N GLU A 249 11.23 -2.39 -12.13
CA GLU A 249 12.51 -1.67 -12.25
C GLU A 249 13.17 -1.44 -10.89
N GLY A 250 12.38 -1.23 -9.83
CA GLY A 250 12.85 -1.20 -8.44
C GLY A 250 13.44 -2.54 -7.99
N LYS A 251 12.74 -3.66 -8.27
CA LYS A 251 13.21 -5.02 -7.96
C LYS A 251 14.43 -5.44 -8.79
N VAL A 252 14.47 -5.08 -10.08
CA VAL A 252 15.61 -5.37 -10.98
C VAL A 252 16.84 -4.55 -10.61
N ARG A 253 16.68 -3.30 -10.15
CA ARG A 253 17.80 -2.50 -9.60
C ARG A 253 18.30 -3.03 -8.25
N ALA A 254 17.42 -3.59 -7.42
CA ALA A 254 17.83 -4.25 -6.16
C ALA A 254 18.59 -5.55 -6.44
N SER A 255 18.13 -6.35 -7.43
CA SER A 255 18.75 -7.64 -7.77
C SER A 255 20.05 -7.52 -8.60
N ARG A 256 20.33 -6.37 -9.22
CA ARG A 256 21.60 -6.10 -9.95
C ARG A 256 22.74 -5.58 -9.07
N LYS A 257 22.52 -5.42 -7.76
CA LYS A 257 23.52 -4.89 -6.82
C LYS A 257 24.21 -5.94 -5.96
N GLU A 258 23.99 -7.23 -6.20
CA GLU A 258 24.93 -8.26 -5.71
C GLU A 258 26.15 -8.28 -6.65
N PRO A 259 27.36 -7.93 -6.18
CA PRO A 259 28.55 -8.19 -6.95
C PRO A 259 28.92 -9.66 -6.77
N GLU A 260 29.09 -10.37 -7.89
CA GLU A 260 29.91 -11.58 -7.94
C GLU A 260 31.29 -11.22 -7.39
N THR A 261 31.58 -11.64 -6.16
CA THR A 261 32.93 -11.64 -5.61
C THR A 261 33.68 -12.86 -6.15
N VAL A 262 34.62 -12.57 -7.05
CA VAL A 262 35.85 -13.35 -7.25
C VAL A 262 36.84 -13.00 -6.16
#